data_AF-A0A2E3WXE7-F1
#
_entry.id   AF-A0A2E3WXE7-F1
#
_cell.length_a   1.000
_cell.length_b   1.000
_cell.length_c   1.000
_cell.angle_alpha   90.00
_cell.angle_beta   90.00
_cell.angle_gamma   90.00
#
_symmetry.space_group_name_H-M   'P 1'
#
loop_
_entity.id
_entity.type
_entity.pdbx_description
1 polymer ?
#
loop_
_entity_poly.entity_id
_entity_poly.type
_entity_poly.pdbx_seq_one_letter_code
_entity_poly.pdbx_strand_id
1 'polypeptide(L)'
;MAGVELQYTFKVFGVRMRVTGTEGLSYASHVPHFEGLNVRVKERNGSTDNLDNGRDSRLMNFLGFTLGANAHDISGIESLENCFLELYAWHRSGVFGAVSLYNNVHGGSNFIGGAVSCRTN
;
A
#
# COMPACT_ATOMS: atom_id res chain seq x y z
N MET A 1 5.83 -9.57 4.83
CA MET A 1 5.53 -9.09 3.45
C MET A 1 6.83 -9.16 2.69
N ALA A 2 6.81 -9.56 1.42
CA ALA A 2 7.99 -9.61 0.58
C ALA A 2 7.68 -8.88 -0.74
N GLY A 3 8.59 -8.06 -1.22
CA GLY A 3 8.35 -7.23 -2.40
C GLY A 3 9.62 -6.58 -2.91
N VAL A 4 9.48 -5.88 -4.02
CA VAL A 4 10.53 -5.07 -4.64
C VAL A 4 10.18 -3.60 -4.44
N GLU A 5 11.18 -2.82 -4.08
CA GLU A 5 11.09 -1.37 -3.97
C GLU A 5 12.06 -0.72 -4.95
N LEU A 6 11.53 0.20 -5.75
CA LEU A 6 12.30 1.03 -6.66
C LEU A 6 12.21 2.48 -6.18
N GLN A 7 13.36 3.03 -5.83
CA GLN A 7 13.48 4.39 -5.34
C GLN A 7 14.34 5.20 -6.31
N TYR A 8 13.83 6.37 -6.71
CA TYR A 8 14.58 7.32 -7.53
C TYR A 8 14.54 8.71 -6.89
N THR A 9 15.69 9.39 -6.88
CA THR A 9 15.82 10.75 -6.33
C THR A 9 16.34 11.68 -7.40
N PHE A 10 15.67 12.81 -7.58
CA PHE A 10 15.98 13.82 -8.59
C PHE A 10 15.82 15.22 -8.00
N LYS A 11 16.36 16.24 -8.66
CA LYS A 11 16.25 17.64 -8.19
C LYS A 11 15.25 18.40 -9.05
N VAL A 12 14.34 19.12 -8.39
CA VAL A 12 13.38 20.04 -9.02
C VAL A 12 13.55 21.40 -8.34
N PHE A 13 13.94 22.43 -9.11
CA PHE A 13 14.19 23.78 -8.60
C PHE A 13 15.09 23.83 -7.34
N GLY A 14 16.09 22.95 -7.26
CA GLY A 14 17.02 22.88 -6.12
C GLY A 14 16.57 21.97 -4.97
N VAL A 15 15.30 21.54 -4.94
CA VAL A 15 14.77 20.61 -3.94
C VAL A 15 14.96 19.17 -4.40
N ARG A 16 15.55 18.32 -3.56
CA ARG A 16 15.62 16.88 -3.77
C ARG A 16 14.24 16.26 -3.58
N MET A 17 13.68 15.80 -4.68
CA MET A 17 12.45 15.03 -4.73
C MET A 17 12.78 13.54 -4.80
N ARG A 18 11.97 12.72 -4.12
CA ARG A 18 12.10 11.26 -4.09
C ARG A 18 10.80 10.64 -4.53
N VAL A 19 10.87 9.69 -5.45
CA VAL A 19 9.73 8.83 -5.80
C VAL A 19 10.09 7.40 -5.48
N THR A 20 9.15 6.69 -4.87
CA THR A 20 9.30 5.28 -4.53
C THR A 20 8.09 4.54 -5.02
N GLY A 21 8.32 3.50 -5.84
CA GLY A 21 7.31 2.52 -6.21
C GLY A 21 7.63 1.20 -5.53
N THR A 22 6.66 0.60 -4.87
CA THR A 22 6.82 -0.68 -4.18
C THR A 22 5.75 -1.65 -4.65
N GLU A 23 6.11 -2.86 -5.03
CA GLU A 23 5.15 -3.92 -5.31
C GLU A 23 5.55 -5.21 -4.58
N GLY A 24 4.56 -6.01 -4.20
CA GLY A 24 4.88 -7.29 -3.59
C GLY A 24 3.71 -8.07 -3.04
N LEU A 25 4.04 -9.15 -2.35
CA LEU A 25 3.09 -10.08 -1.77
C LEU A 25 3.12 -9.99 -0.25
N SER A 26 1.93 -9.91 0.33
CA SER A 26 1.70 -9.94 1.77
C SER A 26 0.87 -11.18 2.12
N TYR A 27 1.24 -11.86 3.18
CA TYR A 27 0.47 -12.96 3.74
C TYR A 27 -0.20 -12.49 5.04
N ALA A 28 -1.52 -12.58 5.13
CA ALA A 28 -2.29 -12.33 6.33
C ALA A 28 -2.67 -13.66 7.00
N SER A 29 -2.11 -13.89 8.18
CA SER A 29 -2.45 -15.03 9.05
C SER A 29 -3.79 -14.87 9.77
N HIS A 30 -4.28 -13.63 9.90
CA HIS A 30 -5.60 -13.28 10.41
C HIS A 30 -6.20 -12.19 9.51
N VAL A 31 -7.40 -12.45 9.00
CA VAL A 31 -8.23 -11.44 8.35
C VAL A 31 -8.68 -10.45 9.45
N PRO A 32 -8.40 -9.14 9.34
CA PRO A 32 -8.89 -8.17 10.30
C PRO A 32 -10.43 -8.23 10.36
N HIS A 33 -11.01 -8.20 11.56
CA HIS A 33 -12.47 -8.31 11.79
C HIS A 33 -13.32 -7.27 11.02
N PHE A 34 -12.69 -6.22 10.48
CA PHE A 34 -13.32 -5.18 9.65
C PHE A 34 -13.56 -5.61 8.18
N GLU A 35 -12.74 -6.50 7.61
CA GLU A 35 -13.02 -7.09 6.27
C GLU A 35 -14.24 -8.02 6.35
N GLY A 36 -14.42 -8.74 7.47
CA GLY A 36 -15.60 -9.57 7.73
C GLY A 36 -16.92 -8.79 7.90
N LEU A 37 -16.88 -7.49 8.25
CA LEU A 37 -18.09 -6.67 8.33
C LEU A 37 -18.63 -6.30 6.94
N ASN A 38 -17.74 -6.05 5.97
CA ASN A 38 -18.15 -5.77 4.58
C ASN A 38 -18.77 -6.99 3.90
N VAL A 39 -18.36 -8.20 4.29
CA VAL A 39 -19.00 -9.46 3.86
C VAL A 39 -20.43 -9.56 4.41
N ARG A 40 -20.63 -9.27 5.71
CA ARG A 40 -21.96 -9.33 6.36
C ARG A 40 -22.93 -8.26 5.87
N VAL A 41 -22.43 -7.10 5.43
CA VAL A 41 -23.26 -6.06 4.81
C VAL A 41 -23.66 -6.44 3.38
N LYS A 42 -22.78 -7.11 2.61
CA LYS A 42 -23.11 -7.62 1.27
C LYS A 42 -24.09 -8.80 1.30
N GLU A 43 -24.00 -9.68 2.31
CA GLU A 43 -24.99 -10.75 2.55
C GLU A 43 -26.41 -10.19 2.76
N ARG A 44 -26.54 -9.02 3.37
CA ARG A 44 -27.85 -8.42 3.70
C ARG A 44 -28.58 -7.81 2.51
N ASN A 45 -27.86 -7.49 1.43
CA ASN A 45 -28.41 -6.80 0.25
C ASN A 45 -28.62 -7.71 -0.97
N GLY A 46 -28.53 -9.04 -0.81
CA GLY A 46 -28.93 -9.99 -1.85
C GLY A 46 -28.05 -10.04 -3.11
N SER A 47 -26.85 -9.43 -3.09
CA SER A 47 -25.82 -9.70 -4.11
C SER A 47 -25.09 -10.99 -3.75
N THR A 48 -25.72 -12.11 -4.09
CA THR A 48 -25.12 -13.45 -4.08
C THR A 48 -24.23 -13.60 -5.32
N ASP A 49 -23.19 -12.79 -5.43
CA ASP A 49 -22.16 -12.98 -6.45
C ASP A 49 -21.03 -13.82 -5.83
N ASN A 50 -21.16 -15.15 -5.97
CA ASN A 50 -20.10 -16.15 -5.74
C ASN A 50 -19.61 -16.31 -4.30
N LEU A 51 -20.53 -16.72 -3.41
CA LEU A 51 -20.23 -17.18 -2.05
C LEU A 51 -19.79 -18.66 -2.03
N ASP A 52 -18.91 -19.09 -2.94
CA ASP A 52 -18.51 -20.50 -3.03
C ASP A 52 -17.18 -20.81 -2.33
N ASN A 53 -16.87 -20.09 -1.24
CA ASN A 53 -15.93 -20.42 -0.16
C ASN A 53 -15.49 -19.12 0.55
N GLY A 54 -16.18 -18.70 1.62
CA GLY A 54 -15.85 -17.51 2.44
C GLY A 54 -14.45 -17.54 3.08
N ARG A 55 -13.42 -17.43 2.25
CA ARG A 55 -12.01 -17.40 2.59
C ARG A 55 -11.45 -16.14 1.98
N ASP A 56 -11.39 -15.07 2.76
CA ASP A 56 -10.59 -13.91 2.38
C ASP A 56 -9.20 -14.41 1.98
N SER A 57 -8.70 -13.92 0.85
CA SER A 57 -7.43 -14.37 0.30
C SER A 57 -6.32 -14.05 1.30
N ARG A 58 -5.78 -15.09 1.95
CA ARG A 58 -4.67 -14.96 2.90
C ARG A 58 -3.40 -14.43 2.22
N LEU A 59 -3.31 -14.50 0.90
CA LEU A 59 -2.25 -13.90 0.11
C LEU A 59 -2.79 -12.69 -0.67
N MET A 60 -2.22 -11.52 -0.42
CA MET A 60 -2.61 -10.25 -1.03
C MET A 60 -1.44 -9.60 -1.73
N ASN A 61 -1.69 -9.04 -2.91
CA ASN A 61 -0.79 -8.15 -3.62
C ASN A 61 -0.84 -6.79 -2.93
N PHE A 62 0.29 -6.10 -2.86
CA PHE A 62 0.34 -4.70 -2.49
C PHE A 62 1.09 -3.92 -3.55
N LEU A 63 0.61 -2.71 -3.81
CA LEU A 63 1.23 -1.72 -4.67
C LEU A 63 1.26 -0.40 -3.91
N GLY A 64 2.45 0.13 -3.69
CA GLY A 64 2.71 1.38 -2.99
C GLY A 64 3.34 2.40 -3.92
N PHE A 65 2.92 3.64 -3.79
CA PHE A 65 3.59 4.79 -4.39
C PHE A 65 3.84 5.83 -3.31
N THR A 66 5.05 6.38 -3.28
CA THR A 66 5.45 7.43 -2.34
C THR A 66 6.12 8.56 -3.11
N LEU A 67 5.75 9.79 -2.79
CA LEU A 67 6.39 11.01 -3.25
C LEU A 67 6.91 11.78 -2.04
N GLY A 68 8.20 12.05 -2.03
CA GLY A 68 8.89 12.76 -0.96
C GLY A 68 9.60 14.02 -1.44
N ALA A 69 9.70 15.01 -0.57
CA ALA A 69 10.54 16.18 -0.74
C ALA A 69 11.51 16.29 0.44
N ASN A 70 12.77 16.61 0.17
CA ASN A 70 13.78 16.71 1.21
C ASN A 70 13.49 17.88 2.17
N ALA A 71 13.51 17.58 3.46
CA ALA A 71 13.11 18.53 4.49
C ALA A 71 14.16 19.65 4.69
N HIS A 72 15.45 19.35 4.53
CA HIS A 72 16.51 20.38 4.57
C HIS A 72 16.39 21.35 3.40
N ASP A 73 16.19 20.86 2.18
CA ASP A 73 16.12 21.74 1.00
C ASP A 73 14.92 22.70 1.05
N ILE A 74 13.87 22.37 1.82
CA ILE A 74 12.70 23.22 2.06
C ILE A 74 12.91 24.18 3.23
N SER A 75 13.50 23.70 4.33
CA SER A 75 13.55 24.43 5.62
C SER A 75 14.88 25.14 5.89
N GLY A 76 15.96 24.76 5.20
CA GLY A 76 17.33 25.19 5.46
C GLY A 76 17.98 24.59 6.71
N ILE A 77 17.31 23.68 7.43
CA ILE A 77 17.80 23.14 8.70
C ILE A 77 18.78 21.99 8.44
N GLU A 78 20.05 22.13 8.82
CA GLU A 78 21.11 21.13 8.58
C GLU A 78 20.80 19.76 9.19
N SER A 79 20.16 19.70 10.36
CA SER A 79 19.80 18.42 11.01
C SER A 79 18.77 17.59 10.22
N LEU A 80 18.14 18.17 9.19
CA LEU A 80 17.17 17.52 8.33
C LEU A 80 17.73 17.10 6.97
N GLU A 81 19.06 17.16 6.76
CA GLU A 81 19.70 16.87 5.47
C GLU A 81 19.29 15.52 4.88
N ASN A 82 19.14 14.52 5.75
CA ASN A 82 18.79 13.15 5.38
C ASN A 82 17.31 12.81 5.63
N CYS A 83 16.47 13.80 5.89
CA CYS A 83 15.04 13.65 6.13
C CYS A 83 14.21 14.03 4.90
N PHE A 84 13.17 13.25 4.63
CA PHE A 84 12.19 13.48 3.57
C PHE A 84 10.79 13.56 4.16
N LEU A 85 10.02 14.56 3.75
CA LEU A 85 8.59 14.66 3.98
C LEU A 85 7.89 13.92 2.85
N GLU A 86 7.17 12.86 3.18
CA GLU A 86 6.67 11.88 2.21
C GLU A 86 5.15 11.78 2.27
N LEU A 87 4.51 11.81 1.10
CA LEU A 87 3.11 11.44 0.91
C LEU A 87 3.09 10.08 0.24
N TYR A 88 2.28 9.18 0.77
CA TYR A 88 2.21 7.82 0.25
C TYR A 88 0.77 7.37 0.02
N ALA A 89 0.61 6.46 -0.93
CA ALA A 89 -0.61 5.72 -1.18
C ALA A 89 -0.25 4.25 -1.37
N TRP A 90 -0.83 3.39 -0.53
CA TRP A 90 -0.69 1.94 -0.62
C TRP A 90 -2.05 1.33 -0.93
N HIS A 91 -2.10 0.56 -2.00
CA HIS A 91 -3.21 -0.29 -2.36
C HIS A 91 -2.84 -1.73 -2.00
N ARG A 92 -3.76 -2.43 -1.35
CA ARG A 92 -3.71 -3.88 -1.19
C ARG A 92 -4.90 -4.50 -1.88
N SER A 93 -4.68 -5.55 -2.66
CA SER A 93 -5.73 -6.33 -3.32
C SER A 93 -5.42 -7.82 -3.26
N GLY A 94 -6.45 -8.67 -3.26
CA GLY A 94 -6.27 -10.10 -3.47
C GLY A 94 -5.56 -10.36 -4.81
N VAL A 95 -4.47 -11.13 -4.79
CA VAL A 95 -3.64 -11.43 -5.98
C VAL A 95 -4.44 -12.17 -7.09
N PHE A 96 -5.55 -12.81 -6.74
CA PHE A 96 -6.14 -13.88 -7.55
C PHE A 96 -7.56 -13.61 -8.05
N GLY A 97 -7.96 -12.35 -8.21
CA GLY A 97 -9.21 -12.00 -8.89
C GLY A 97 -9.22 -12.28 -10.40
N ALA A 98 -8.06 -12.56 -11.02
CA ALA A 98 -7.91 -12.71 -12.47
C ALA A 98 -7.53 -14.13 -12.93
N VAL A 99 -7.31 -15.09 -12.02
CA VAL A 99 -6.90 -16.46 -12.36
C VAL A 99 -8.04 -17.41 -12.01
N SER A 100 -8.71 -17.99 -13.02
CA SER A 100 -9.94 -18.78 -12.85
C SER A 100 -9.78 -20.06 -12.02
N LEU A 101 -8.56 -20.40 -11.61
CA LEU A 101 -8.24 -21.58 -10.80
C LEU A 101 -8.53 -21.37 -9.29
N TYR A 102 -8.66 -20.13 -8.83
CA TYR A 102 -8.72 -19.80 -7.38
C TYR A 102 -9.93 -18.94 -6.96
N ASN A 103 -11.02 -19.00 -7.73
CA ASN A 103 -12.36 -18.59 -7.29
C ASN A 103 -12.54 -17.10 -6.90
N ASN A 104 -12.04 -16.17 -7.73
CA ASN A 104 -12.49 -14.76 -7.78
C ASN A 104 -12.62 -14.06 -6.41
N VAL A 105 -11.60 -14.15 -5.55
CA VAL A 105 -11.66 -13.53 -4.21
C VAL A 105 -11.40 -12.02 -4.32
N HIS A 106 -12.44 -11.22 -4.10
CA HIS A 106 -12.40 -9.77 -4.12
C HIS A 106 -12.26 -9.20 -2.69
N GLY A 107 -11.07 -8.71 -2.35
CA GLY A 107 -10.79 -7.98 -1.12
C GLY A 107 -9.66 -7.00 -1.34
N GLY A 108 -9.78 -5.78 -0.82
CA GLY A 108 -8.74 -4.78 -0.94
C GLY A 108 -8.94 -3.57 -0.03
N SER A 109 -7.84 -2.91 0.32
CA SER A 109 -7.80 -1.77 1.23
C SER A 109 -6.84 -0.70 0.71
N ASN A 110 -7.20 0.57 0.91
CA ASN A 110 -6.40 1.73 0.53
C ASN A 110 -5.89 2.46 1.77
N PHE A 111 -4.61 2.75 1.81
CA PHE A 111 -3.98 3.55 2.86
C PHE A 111 -3.29 4.75 2.21
N ILE A 112 -3.80 5.94 2.49
CA ILE A 112 -3.18 7.19 2.06
C ILE A 112 -2.77 7.93 3.32
N GLY A 113 -1.55 8.49 3.32
CA GLY A 113 -1.03 9.16 4.49
C GLY A 113 0.23 9.96 4.19
N GLY A 114 0.79 10.53 5.26
CA GLY A 114 2.06 11.21 5.24
C GLY A 114 3.02 10.60 6.25
N ALA A 115 4.32 10.62 5.94
CA ALA A 115 5.39 10.17 6.80
C ALA A 115 6.58 11.14 6.76
N VAL A 116 7.46 11.00 7.75
CA VAL A 116 8.79 11.59 7.72
C VAL A 116 9.79 10.46 7.78
N SER A 117 10.65 10.38 6.76
CA SER A 117 11.67 9.34 6.64
C SER A 117 13.05 9.96 6.73
N CYS A 118 13.79 9.62 7.79
CA CYS A 118 15.16 10.09 8.01
C CYS A 118 16.12 8.89 7.95
N ARG A 119 17.17 8.97 7.12
CA ARG A 119 18.26 8.00 7.13
C ARG A 119 19.39 8.49 8.03
N THR A 120 19.88 7.61 8.90
CA THR A 120 21.14 7.83 9.62
C THR A 120 22.28 7.34 8.73
N ASN A 121 23.35 8.13 8.64
CA ASN A 121 24.61 7.71 8.01
C ASN A 121 25.31 6.65 8.86
#